data_AF-A0A8J2WP07-F1
#
_entry.id   AF-A0A8J2WP07-F1
#
_cell.length_a   1.000
_cell.length_b   1.000
_cell.length_c   1.000
_cell.angle_alpha   90.00
_cell.angle_beta   90.00
_cell.angle_gamma   90.00
#
_symmetry.space_group_name_H-M   'P 1'
#
loop_
_entity.id
_entity.type
_entity.pdbx_description
1 polymer ?
#
loop_
_entity_poly.entity_id
_entity_poly.type
_entity_poly.pdbx_seq_one_letter_code
_entity_poly.pdbx_strand_id
1 'polypeptide(L)'
;MIMLGFFTSATLQRLFTMQTAVAGTAKITSSFIMALKPDLPEGSIVVYLYARWAVLSWILAFRSVSATLRDKYPDMISLQKKGILRPNERLILERAETDGDLTPRPLIVIDWMLLLLKECSICGRYINKSSHHKCVEMLMAFKKSCGNMIKFATKNMPHAVIQAVMIAVYYFGLITMLARDLSTPLPIPHQGDVIQDSIDSVPTYRDNGRPDHDEIFFIFFAWLTFGRMAVNPFGEDDTDIDLELLLDSHIDDYMRLGNLYTLNLVDLFPDLPHKRFSEAASSLTTDNEASKSKAPDGPVGPVLHPKSPLSKVVSSPEIGSSKDDRKLSELLLHVCDKDTTVITIDGANQTNLQNVSDSML
;
A
#
# COMPACT_ATOMS: atom_id res chain seq x y z
N MET A 1 -8.96 -14.32 -32.25
CA MET A 1 -9.90 -13.67 -31.30
C MET A 1 -9.90 -14.27 -29.91
N ILE A 2 -10.31 -15.54 -29.71
CA ILE A 2 -10.51 -16.13 -28.36
C ILE A 2 -9.26 -16.02 -27.47
N MET A 3 -8.10 -16.41 -28.00
CA MET A 3 -6.81 -16.31 -27.28
C MET A 3 -6.47 -14.87 -26.89
N LEU A 4 -6.68 -13.92 -27.80
CA LEU A 4 -6.40 -12.50 -27.55
C LEU A 4 -7.34 -11.91 -26.50
N GLY A 5 -8.64 -12.23 -26.57
CA GLY A 5 -9.62 -11.80 -25.58
C GLY A 5 -9.30 -12.34 -24.18
N PHE A 6 -9.01 -13.64 -24.06
CA PHE A 6 -8.60 -14.23 -22.79
C PHE A 6 -7.30 -13.61 -22.24
N PHE A 7 -6.30 -13.41 -23.11
CA PHE A 7 -5.05 -12.77 -22.76
C PHE A 7 -5.27 -11.35 -22.19
N THR A 8 -5.98 -10.50 -22.93
CA THR A 8 -6.23 -9.12 -22.50
C THR A 8 -7.09 -9.02 -21.24
N SER A 9 -8.08 -9.89 -21.08
CA SER A 9 -8.88 -9.95 -19.85
C SER A 9 -8.02 -10.32 -18.64
N ALA A 10 -7.15 -11.33 -18.79
CA ALA A 10 -6.24 -11.74 -17.73
C ALA A 10 -5.19 -10.67 -17.37
N THR A 11 -4.63 -9.98 -18.37
CA THR A 11 -3.65 -8.90 -18.11
C THR A 11 -4.30 -7.70 -17.45
N LEU A 12 -5.51 -7.29 -17.88
CA LEU A 12 -6.26 -6.21 -17.23
C LEU A 12 -6.66 -6.55 -15.81
N GLN A 13 -7.13 -7.78 -15.55
CA GLN A 13 -7.46 -8.20 -14.20
C GLN A 13 -6.23 -8.16 -13.28
N ARG A 14 -5.07 -8.59 -13.79
CA ARG A 14 -3.78 -8.47 -13.09
C ARG A 14 -3.44 -7.00 -12.82
N LEU A 15 -3.54 -6.14 -13.83
CA LEU A 15 -3.30 -4.70 -13.73
C LEU A 15 -4.15 -4.06 -12.61
N PHE A 16 -5.46 -4.25 -12.62
CA PHE A 16 -6.35 -3.69 -11.60
C PHE A 16 -6.08 -4.26 -10.21
N THR A 17 -5.77 -5.55 -10.11
CA THR A 17 -5.37 -6.17 -8.84
C THR A 17 -4.08 -5.55 -8.31
N MET A 18 -3.13 -5.24 -9.19
CA MET A 18 -1.87 -4.59 -8.82
C MET A 18 -2.10 -3.15 -8.36
N GLN A 19 -2.87 -2.37 -9.11
CA GLN A 19 -3.18 -0.99 -8.79
C GLN A 19 -3.91 -0.86 -7.44
N THR A 20 -4.85 -1.76 -7.16
CA THR A 20 -5.57 -1.79 -5.87
C THR A 20 -4.75 -2.38 -4.72
N ALA A 21 -3.72 -3.17 -5.01
CA ALA A 21 -2.80 -3.72 -4.01
C ALA A 21 -1.68 -2.74 -3.62
N VAL A 22 -1.53 -1.61 -4.32
CA VAL A 22 -0.56 -0.56 -3.94
C VAL A 22 -0.92 -0.02 -2.56
N ALA A 23 -0.06 -0.28 -1.59
CA ALA A 23 -0.30 0.09 -0.20
C ALA A 23 0.00 1.57 0.02
N GLY A 24 -0.95 2.32 0.57
CA GLY A 24 -0.70 3.70 1.04
C GLY A 24 -0.12 3.73 2.45
N THR A 25 0.97 4.46 2.66
CA THR A 25 1.63 4.61 3.98
C THR A 25 0.93 5.62 4.91
N ALA A 26 0.18 6.58 4.35
CA ALA A 26 -0.50 7.62 5.12
C ALA A 26 -1.58 7.04 6.05
N LYS A 27 -2.39 6.08 5.57
CA LYS A 27 -3.52 5.53 6.34
C LYS A 27 -3.06 4.86 7.64
N ILE A 28 -1.99 4.08 7.58
CA ILE A 28 -1.47 3.36 8.75
C ILE A 28 -0.88 4.34 9.76
N THR A 29 -0.19 5.37 9.26
CA THR A 29 0.45 6.39 10.09
C THR A 29 -0.59 7.29 10.76
N SER A 30 -1.61 7.77 10.03
CA SER A 30 -2.69 8.58 10.61
C SER A 30 -3.48 7.82 11.67
N SER A 31 -3.73 6.53 11.44
CA SER A 31 -4.41 5.67 12.42
C SER A 31 -3.58 5.51 13.70
N PHE A 32 -2.26 5.41 13.56
CA PHE A 32 -1.34 5.33 14.69
C PHE A 32 -1.28 6.65 15.48
N ILE A 33 -1.22 7.79 14.80
CA ILE A 33 -1.25 9.13 15.43
C ILE A 33 -2.51 9.28 16.29
N MET A 34 -3.68 8.96 15.74
CA MET A 34 -4.96 9.07 16.45
C MET A 34 -5.12 8.06 17.60
N ALA A 35 -4.31 6.99 17.63
CA ALA A 35 -4.35 6.00 18.69
C ALA A 35 -3.52 6.40 19.92
N LEU A 36 -2.53 7.26 19.74
CA LEU A 36 -1.61 7.73 20.78
C LEU A 36 -2.25 8.81 21.65
N LYS A 37 -1.81 8.89 22.91
CA LYS A 37 -2.18 10.00 23.81
C LYS A 37 -1.56 11.31 23.30
N PRO A 38 -2.26 12.45 23.42
CA PRO A 38 -1.79 13.74 22.89
C PRO A 38 -0.60 14.34 23.66
N ASP A 39 -0.50 14.13 24.97
CA ASP A 39 0.49 14.83 25.82
C ASP A 39 1.81 14.05 26.03
N LEU A 40 2.24 13.27 25.03
CA LEU A 40 3.46 12.45 25.17
C LEU A 40 4.68 13.21 24.61
N PRO A 41 5.70 13.56 25.43
CA PRO A 41 6.87 14.30 24.96
C PRO A 41 7.68 13.49 23.92
N GLU A 42 7.67 12.17 24.03
CA GLU A 42 8.32 11.26 23.08
C GLU A 42 7.43 10.88 21.89
N GLY A 43 6.16 11.25 21.91
CA GLY A 43 5.19 10.77 20.93
C GLY A 43 5.52 11.21 19.51
N SER A 44 6.07 12.42 19.34
CA SER A 44 6.54 12.93 18.05
C SER A 44 7.63 12.03 17.47
N ILE A 45 8.64 11.70 18.28
CA ILE A 45 9.76 10.84 17.88
C ILE A 45 9.26 9.45 17.48
N VAL A 46 8.32 8.89 18.23
CA VAL A 46 7.73 7.57 17.97
C VAL A 46 6.91 7.57 16.68
N VAL A 47 6.12 8.62 16.43
CA VAL A 47 5.34 8.79 15.18
C VAL A 47 6.28 8.93 13.99
N TYR A 48 7.31 9.78 14.08
CA TYR A 48 8.32 9.93 13.03
C TYR A 48 9.04 8.61 12.75
N LEU A 49 9.37 7.84 13.80
CA LEU A 49 10.01 6.54 13.65
C LEU A 49 9.08 5.55 12.92
N TYR A 50 7.83 5.45 13.35
CA TYR A 50 6.82 4.58 12.75
C TYR A 50 6.56 4.94 11.29
N ALA A 51 6.37 6.23 10.99
CA ALA A 51 6.10 6.73 9.65
C ALA A 51 7.29 6.52 8.71
N ARG A 52 8.52 6.71 9.19
CA ARG A 52 9.73 6.43 8.40
C ARG A 52 9.89 4.94 8.10
N TRP A 53 9.63 4.06 9.06
CA TRP A 53 9.65 2.62 8.83
C TRP A 53 8.54 2.15 7.88
N ALA A 54 7.37 2.81 7.89
CA ALA A 54 6.33 2.58 6.89
C ALA A 54 6.81 2.90 5.46
N VAL A 55 7.45 4.07 5.26
CA VAL A 55 8.00 4.44 3.95
C VAL A 55 9.18 3.55 3.56
N LEU A 56 10.05 3.20 4.51
CA LEU A 56 11.17 2.29 4.26
C LEU A 56 10.72 0.90 3.81
N SER A 57 9.75 0.31 4.50
CA SER A 57 9.19 -1.00 4.11
C SER A 57 8.50 -0.94 2.75
N TRP A 58 7.83 0.17 2.45
CA TRP A 58 7.27 0.43 1.12
C TRP A 58 8.36 0.46 0.04
N ILE A 59 9.41 1.28 0.20
CA ILE A 59 10.52 1.38 -0.76
C ILE A 59 11.14 0.01 -1.03
N LEU A 60 11.43 -0.75 0.03
CA LEU A 60 12.04 -2.06 -0.10
C LEU A 60 11.13 -3.05 -0.83
N ALA A 61 9.80 -2.98 -0.63
CA ALA A 61 8.84 -3.84 -1.33
C ALA A 61 8.76 -3.49 -2.82
N PHE A 62 8.60 -2.21 -3.16
CA PHE A 62 8.43 -1.76 -4.54
C PHE A 62 9.72 -1.82 -5.36
N ARG A 63 10.89 -1.75 -4.71
CA ARG A 63 12.19 -2.00 -5.33
C ARG A 63 12.33 -3.41 -5.93
N SER A 64 11.57 -4.39 -5.42
CA SER A 64 11.57 -5.75 -6.01
C SER A 64 10.76 -5.86 -7.30
N VAL A 65 9.84 -4.91 -7.55
CA VAL A 65 8.90 -4.93 -8.67
C VAL A 65 9.30 -3.97 -9.79
N SER A 66 9.76 -2.76 -9.43
CA SER A 66 10.11 -1.70 -10.37
C SER A 66 11.60 -1.61 -10.62
N ALA A 67 11.98 -1.57 -11.90
CA ALA A 67 13.36 -1.29 -12.31
C ALA A 67 13.76 0.15 -11.97
N THR A 68 12.89 1.13 -12.24
CA THR A 68 13.09 2.55 -11.96
C THR A 68 13.48 2.82 -10.49
N LEU A 69 12.75 2.22 -9.55
CA LEU A 69 13.08 2.36 -8.13
C LEU A 69 14.37 1.62 -7.74
N ARG A 70 14.67 0.50 -8.38
CA ARG A 70 15.92 -0.24 -8.18
C ARG A 70 17.13 0.56 -8.66
N ASP A 71 16.97 1.33 -9.73
CA ASP A 71 18.03 2.17 -10.28
C ASP A 71 18.22 3.44 -9.44
N LYS A 72 17.13 4.04 -8.93
CA LYS A 72 17.19 5.18 -7.98
C LYS A 72 17.79 4.78 -6.62
N TYR A 73 17.61 3.53 -6.22
CA TYR A 73 18.08 2.98 -4.94
C TYR A 73 18.76 1.62 -5.14
N PRO A 74 19.99 1.56 -5.68
CA PRO A 74 20.65 0.31 -6.03
C PRO A 74 21.25 -0.42 -4.82
N ASP A 75 21.59 0.30 -3.75
CA ASP A 75 22.22 -0.27 -2.56
C ASP A 75 21.56 0.24 -1.29
N MET A 76 21.71 -0.52 -0.21
CA MET A 76 21.26 -0.09 1.12
C MET A 76 21.99 1.18 1.59
N ILE A 77 23.22 1.37 1.12
CA ILE A 77 24.03 2.58 1.34
C ILE A 77 23.38 3.79 0.64
N SER A 78 22.75 3.61 -0.52
CA SER A 78 22.03 4.70 -1.21
C SER A 78 20.83 5.17 -0.37
N LEU A 79 20.07 4.23 0.22
CA LEU A 79 19.00 4.57 1.16
C LEU A 79 19.51 5.30 2.41
N GLN A 80 20.69 4.93 2.89
CA GLN A 80 21.34 5.60 4.01
C GLN A 80 21.76 7.04 3.65
N LYS A 81 22.38 7.25 2.48
CA LYS A 81 22.81 8.58 2.01
C LYS A 81 21.63 9.56 1.88
N LYS A 82 20.45 9.07 1.49
CA LYS A 82 19.21 9.86 1.45
C LYS A 82 18.54 10.07 2.80
N GLY A 83 19.09 9.51 3.89
CA GLY A 83 18.58 9.72 5.26
C GLY A 83 17.33 8.93 5.64
N ILE A 84 16.82 8.06 4.75
CA ILE A 84 15.65 7.22 5.03
C ILE A 84 16.02 6.08 5.99
N LEU A 85 17.25 5.57 5.89
CA LEU A 85 17.77 4.48 6.70
C LEU A 85 18.92 4.96 7.61
N ARG A 86 18.88 4.59 8.89
CA ARG A 86 19.98 4.89 9.83
C ARG A 86 21.10 3.85 9.71
N PRO A 87 22.37 4.22 10.02
CA PRO A 87 23.49 3.27 9.98
C PRO A 87 23.25 2.02 10.82
N ASN A 88 22.67 2.16 12.02
CA ASN A 88 22.40 1.04 12.91
C ASN A 88 21.37 0.08 12.33
N GLU A 89 20.34 0.62 11.66
CA GLU A 89 19.26 -0.16 11.04
C GLU A 89 19.77 -0.92 9.82
N ARG A 90 20.68 -0.31 9.04
CA ARG A 90 21.36 -0.97 7.92
C ARG A 90 22.08 -2.24 8.38
N LEU A 91 22.84 -2.16 9.48
CA LEU A 91 23.57 -3.30 10.02
C LEU A 91 22.63 -4.45 10.44
N ILE A 92 21.45 -4.13 10.97
CA ILE A 92 20.47 -5.16 11.34
C ILE A 92 19.91 -5.85 10.08
N LEU A 93 19.61 -5.09 9.03
CA LEU A 93 19.13 -5.65 7.75
C LEU A 93 20.19 -6.51 7.05
N GLU A 94 21.46 -6.10 7.09
CA GLU A 94 22.58 -6.85 6.50
C GLU A 94 22.93 -8.10 7.32
N ARG A 95 22.81 -8.03 8.65
CA ARG A 95 22.99 -9.20 9.52
C ARG A 95 21.95 -10.28 9.23
N ALA A 96 20.67 -9.91 9.12
CA ALA A 96 19.60 -10.85 8.84
C ALA A 96 19.81 -11.63 7.53
N GLU A 97 20.48 -11.01 6.54
CA GLU A 97 20.86 -11.67 5.29
C GLU A 97 22.04 -12.64 5.46
N THR A 98 23.00 -12.27 6.30
CA THR A 98 24.17 -13.12 6.60
C THR A 98 23.79 -14.37 7.40
N ASP A 99 22.79 -14.25 8.27
CA ASP A 99 22.29 -15.33 9.12
C ASP A 99 21.41 -16.34 8.37
N GLY A 100 21.12 -16.09 7.07
CA GLY A 100 20.42 -17.03 6.19
C GLY A 100 18.89 -17.02 6.30
N ASP A 101 18.30 -15.97 6.89
CA ASP A 101 16.84 -15.84 6.95
C ASP A 101 16.25 -15.62 5.55
N LEU A 102 15.38 -16.52 5.11
CA LEU A 102 14.63 -16.39 3.85
C LEU A 102 13.55 -15.30 3.90
N THR A 103 13.49 -14.51 4.98
CA THR A 103 12.47 -13.48 5.12
C THR A 103 12.82 -12.28 4.23
N PRO A 104 11.90 -11.83 3.35
CA PRO A 104 12.19 -10.70 2.49
C PRO A 104 12.34 -9.42 3.34
N ARG A 105 13.38 -8.63 3.04
CA ARG A 105 13.75 -7.38 3.76
C ARG A 105 12.58 -6.45 4.13
N PRO A 106 11.57 -6.22 3.26
CA PRO A 106 10.43 -5.36 3.60
C PRO A 106 9.64 -5.86 4.82
N LEU A 107 9.53 -7.18 5.00
CA LEU A 107 8.78 -7.78 6.10
C LEU A 107 9.51 -7.63 7.43
N ILE A 108 10.85 -7.65 7.42
CA ILE A 108 11.67 -7.39 8.62
C ILE A 108 11.38 -5.99 9.18
N VAL A 109 11.30 -4.98 8.31
CA VAL A 109 10.97 -3.60 8.73
C VAL A 109 9.53 -3.51 9.26
N ILE A 110 8.59 -4.24 8.67
CA ILE A 110 7.21 -4.31 9.19
C ILE A 110 7.17 -4.99 10.57
N ASP A 111 8.02 -5.99 10.81
CA ASP A 111 8.12 -6.63 12.12
C ASP A 111 8.71 -5.66 13.16
N TRP A 112 9.63 -4.76 12.78
CA TRP A 112 10.06 -3.65 13.67
C TRP A 112 8.90 -2.72 14.04
N MET A 113 8.05 -2.38 13.07
CA MET A 113 6.84 -1.59 13.35
C MET A 113 5.92 -2.32 14.32
N LEU A 114 5.77 -3.64 14.19
CA LEU A 114 4.96 -4.46 15.11
C LEU A 114 5.56 -4.48 16.52
N LEU A 115 6.89 -4.57 16.65
CA LEU A 115 7.60 -4.46 17.92
C LEU A 115 7.40 -3.09 18.57
N LEU A 116 7.44 -2.00 17.78
CA LEU A 116 7.16 -0.66 18.28
C LEU A 116 5.72 -0.52 18.78
N LEU A 117 4.73 -1.10 18.08
CA LEU A 117 3.35 -1.14 18.55
C LEU A 117 3.20 -1.92 19.86
N LYS A 118 3.96 -3.03 20.01
CA LYS A 118 3.99 -3.82 21.24
C LYS A 118 4.57 -3.03 22.40
N GLU A 119 5.70 -2.35 22.20
CA GLU A 119 6.34 -1.49 23.19
C GLU A 119 5.40 -0.35 23.62
N CYS A 120 4.76 0.33 22.67
CA CYS A 120 3.77 1.37 22.97
C CYS A 120 2.59 0.86 23.81
N SER A 121 2.24 -0.42 23.66
CA SER A 121 1.18 -1.08 24.43
C SER A 121 1.63 -1.34 25.87
N ILE A 122 2.85 -1.89 26.04
CA ILE A 122 3.43 -2.19 27.36
C ILE A 122 3.62 -0.90 28.17
N CYS A 123 4.12 0.17 27.55
CA CYS A 123 4.31 1.47 28.18
C CYS A 123 2.99 2.26 28.37
N GLY A 124 1.83 1.73 27.96
CA GLY A 124 0.54 2.39 28.15
C GLY A 124 0.37 3.71 27.39
N ARG A 125 1.00 3.84 26.22
CA ARG A 125 1.01 5.08 25.40
C ARG A 125 -0.28 5.29 24.60
N TYR A 126 -1.10 4.25 24.45
CA TYR A 126 -2.39 4.33 23.76
C TYR A 126 -3.49 4.95 24.63
N ILE A 127 -4.42 5.67 23.99
CA ILE A 127 -5.62 6.22 24.65
C ILE A 127 -6.48 5.08 25.21
N ASN A 128 -6.77 4.08 24.37
CA ASN A 128 -7.62 2.94 24.71
C ASN A 128 -6.89 1.63 24.42
N LYS A 129 -7.13 0.58 25.23
CA LYS A 129 -6.60 -0.77 24.97
C LYS A 129 -7.04 -1.34 23.61
N SER A 130 -8.23 -0.96 23.13
CA SER A 130 -8.73 -1.34 21.80
C SER A 130 -7.95 -0.67 20.65
N SER A 131 -7.36 0.51 20.86
CA SER A 131 -6.62 1.23 19.81
C SER A 131 -5.37 0.49 19.36
N HIS A 132 -4.72 -0.25 20.26
CA HIS A 132 -3.59 -1.12 19.93
C HIS A 132 -3.99 -2.17 18.89
N HIS A 133 -5.10 -2.88 19.13
CA HIS A 133 -5.58 -3.91 18.22
C HIS A 133 -5.89 -3.35 16.82
N LYS A 134 -6.56 -2.19 16.75
CA LYS A 134 -6.83 -1.50 15.48
C LYS A 134 -5.55 -1.13 14.71
N CYS A 135 -4.52 -0.66 15.41
CA CYS A 135 -3.23 -0.36 14.79
C CYS A 135 -2.55 -1.62 14.24
N VAL A 136 -2.61 -2.72 14.99
CA VAL A 136 -2.06 -4.01 14.56
C VAL A 136 -2.81 -4.55 13.34
N GLU A 137 -4.14 -4.51 13.33
CA GLU A 137 -4.95 -4.92 12.17
C GLU A 137 -4.61 -4.10 10.92
N MET A 138 -4.49 -2.77 11.07
CA MET A 138 -4.12 -1.90 9.96
C MET A 138 -2.71 -2.19 9.44
N LEU A 139 -1.75 -2.46 10.34
CA LEU A 139 -0.39 -2.86 9.98
C LEU A 139 -0.37 -4.24 9.29
N MET A 140 -1.19 -5.19 9.72
CA MET A 140 -1.30 -6.51 9.07
C MET A 140 -1.91 -6.40 7.67
N ALA A 141 -2.88 -5.50 7.46
CA ALA A 141 -3.40 -5.21 6.12
C ALA A 141 -2.32 -4.58 5.21
N PHE A 142 -1.48 -3.69 5.75
CA PHE A 142 -0.32 -3.16 5.06
C PHE A 142 0.71 -4.25 4.73
N LYS A 143 1.03 -5.13 5.70
CA LYS A 143 1.90 -6.31 5.51
C LYS A 143 1.40 -7.21 4.39
N LYS A 144 0.10 -7.48 4.34
CA LYS A 144 -0.52 -8.27 3.26
C LYS A 144 -0.33 -7.61 1.90
N SER A 145 -0.48 -6.29 1.81
CA SER A 145 -0.35 -5.52 0.58
C SER A 145 1.10 -5.52 0.07
N CYS A 146 2.09 -5.24 0.93
CA CYS A 146 3.51 -5.37 0.59
C CYS A 146 3.90 -6.81 0.23
N GLY A 147 3.39 -7.80 0.96
CA GLY A 147 3.63 -9.21 0.68
C GLY A 147 3.05 -9.67 -0.66
N ASN A 148 1.88 -9.15 -1.04
CA ASN A 148 1.31 -9.39 -2.36
C ASN A 148 2.19 -8.79 -3.45
N MET A 149 2.67 -7.57 -3.26
CA MET A 149 3.57 -6.87 -4.20
C MET A 149 4.85 -7.69 -4.46
N ILE A 150 5.49 -8.21 -3.41
CA ILE A 150 6.67 -9.09 -3.52
C ILE A 150 6.32 -10.38 -4.27
N LYS A 151 5.19 -11.03 -3.96
CA LYS A 151 4.75 -12.25 -4.65
C LYS A 151 4.53 -12.00 -6.15
N PHE A 152 4.04 -10.83 -6.51
CA PHE A 152 3.83 -10.47 -7.91
C PHE A 152 5.15 -10.24 -8.66
N ALA A 153 6.19 -9.67 -8.02
CA ALA A 153 7.53 -9.61 -8.60
C ALA A 153 8.08 -11.01 -8.92
N THR A 154 7.85 -11.98 -8.03
CA THR A 154 8.36 -13.35 -8.22
C THR A 154 7.57 -14.12 -9.28
N LYS A 155 6.26 -13.85 -9.43
CA LYS A 155 5.37 -14.57 -10.34
C LYS A 155 4.97 -13.70 -11.54
N ASN A 156 5.89 -13.57 -12.48
CA ASN A 156 5.61 -12.96 -13.78
C ASN A 156 4.67 -13.84 -14.62
N MET A 157 3.88 -13.21 -15.48
CA MET A 157 3.02 -13.92 -16.41
C MET A 157 3.88 -14.86 -17.27
N PRO A 158 3.49 -16.12 -17.50
CA PRO A 158 4.30 -17.05 -18.26
C PRO A 158 4.63 -16.45 -19.63
N HIS A 159 5.92 -16.25 -19.89
CA HIS A 159 6.36 -15.59 -21.12
C HIS A 159 5.84 -16.31 -22.37
N ALA A 160 5.73 -17.64 -22.30
CA ALA A 160 5.15 -18.47 -23.35
C ALA A 160 3.71 -18.07 -23.75
N VAL A 161 2.88 -17.62 -22.81
CA VAL A 161 1.50 -17.18 -23.12
C VAL A 161 1.52 -15.88 -23.91
N ILE A 162 2.36 -14.93 -23.49
CA ILE A 162 2.54 -13.66 -24.20
C ILE A 162 3.05 -13.95 -25.62
N GLN A 163 4.09 -14.78 -25.75
CA GLN A 163 4.66 -15.16 -27.05
C GLN A 163 3.65 -15.87 -27.96
N ALA A 164 2.87 -16.82 -27.44
CA ALA A 164 1.89 -17.55 -28.24
C ALA A 164 0.82 -16.62 -28.84
N VAL A 165 0.33 -15.65 -28.06
CA VAL A 165 -0.65 -14.67 -28.53
C VAL A 165 -0.04 -13.72 -29.55
N MET A 166 1.20 -13.29 -29.35
CA MET A 166 1.95 -12.46 -30.30
C MET A 166 2.10 -13.16 -31.65
N ILE A 167 2.58 -14.41 -31.64
CA ILE A 167 2.75 -15.22 -32.85
C ILE A 167 1.41 -15.39 -33.57
N ALA A 168 0.32 -15.65 -32.85
CA ALA A 168 -0.99 -15.82 -33.46
C ALA A 168 -1.49 -14.56 -34.19
N VAL A 169 -1.31 -13.37 -33.62
CA VAL A 169 -1.72 -12.11 -34.25
C VAL A 169 -0.80 -11.73 -35.40
N TYR A 170 0.52 -11.92 -35.25
CA TYR A 170 1.48 -11.63 -36.31
C TYR A 170 1.35 -12.59 -37.49
N TYR A 171 1.10 -13.87 -37.22
CA TYR A 171 0.81 -14.85 -38.27
C TYR A 171 -0.48 -14.51 -39.02
N PHE A 172 -1.53 -14.10 -38.31
CA PHE A 172 -2.75 -13.59 -38.94
C PHE A 172 -2.47 -12.37 -39.84
N GLY A 173 -1.65 -11.42 -39.38
CA GLY A 173 -1.20 -10.28 -40.19
C GLY A 173 -0.42 -10.70 -41.43
N LEU A 174 0.52 -11.64 -41.30
CA LEU A 174 1.33 -12.15 -42.40
C LEU A 174 0.48 -12.83 -43.47
N ILE A 175 -0.45 -13.70 -43.08
CA ILE A 175 -1.37 -14.36 -44.02
C ILE A 175 -2.28 -13.34 -44.71
N THR A 176 -2.76 -12.34 -43.98
CA THR A 176 -3.58 -11.26 -44.55
C THR A 176 -2.77 -10.46 -45.58
N MET A 177 -1.49 -10.19 -45.30
CA MET A 177 -0.59 -9.50 -46.24
C MET A 177 -0.33 -10.34 -47.50
N LEU A 178 0.01 -11.64 -47.34
CA LEU A 178 0.24 -12.54 -48.49
C LEU A 178 -1.03 -12.72 -49.34
N ALA A 179 -2.21 -12.79 -48.71
CA ALA A 179 -3.48 -12.88 -49.42
C ALA A 179 -3.75 -11.65 -50.30
N ARG A 180 -3.21 -10.46 -49.95
CA ARG A 180 -3.29 -9.26 -50.78
C ARG A 180 -2.39 -9.37 -52.01
N ASP A 181 -1.13 -9.78 -51.83
CA ASP A 181 -0.18 -9.95 -52.94
C ASP A 181 -0.66 -10.98 -53.97
N LEU A 182 -1.38 -12.02 -53.53
CA LEU A 182 -2.01 -13.01 -54.42
C LEU A 182 -3.28 -12.48 -55.12
N SER A 183 -3.92 -11.45 -54.56
CA SER A 183 -5.17 -10.88 -55.06
C SER A 183 -4.97 -9.69 -56.00
N THR A 184 -3.75 -9.18 -56.16
CA THR A 184 -3.44 -8.21 -57.21
C THR A 184 -3.54 -8.88 -58.58
N PRO A 185 -4.45 -8.45 -59.47
CA PRO A 185 -4.61 -9.08 -60.76
C PRO A 185 -3.33 -8.88 -61.58
N LEU A 186 -2.67 -9.97 -61.98
CA LEU A 186 -1.64 -9.91 -63.02
C LEU A 186 -2.27 -9.36 -64.31
N PRO A 187 -1.60 -8.45 -65.04
CA PRO A 187 -2.03 -8.07 -66.37
C PRO A 187 -2.03 -9.34 -67.24
N ILE A 188 -3.22 -9.78 -67.64
CA ILE A 188 -3.38 -10.85 -68.62
C ILE A 188 -2.74 -10.32 -69.92
N PRO A 189 -1.76 -11.00 -70.54
CA PRO A 189 -1.29 -10.59 -71.85
C PRO A 189 -2.42 -10.88 -72.84
N HIS A 190 -3.12 -9.84 -73.26
CA HIS A 190 -4.03 -9.92 -74.40
C HIS A 190 -3.20 -10.23 -75.65
N GLN A 191 -3.18 -11.50 -76.03
CA GLN A 191 -2.68 -11.92 -77.33
C GLN A 191 -3.82 -11.81 -78.34
N GLY A 192 -3.75 -10.81 -79.22
CA GLY A 192 -4.71 -10.69 -80.34
C GLY A 192 -4.96 -9.25 -80.82
N ASP A 193 -3.91 -8.65 -81.40
CA ASP A 193 -3.86 -7.79 -82.60
C ASP A 193 -4.94 -6.73 -82.95
N VAL A 194 -4.41 -5.60 -83.46
CA VAL A 194 -5.00 -4.52 -84.31
C VAL A 194 -5.62 -3.24 -83.67
N ILE A 195 -4.72 -2.25 -83.45
CA ILE A 195 -4.71 -0.82 -83.87
C ILE A 195 -6.03 0.00 -83.91
N GLN A 196 -6.15 1.03 -83.04
CA GLN A 196 -6.20 2.49 -83.36
C GLN A 196 -7.04 3.29 -82.33
N ASP A 197 -6.42 4.37 -81.82
CA ASP A 197 -6.99 5.59 -81.25
C ASP A 197 -8.13 5.51 -80.21
N SER A 198 -7.76 5.73 -78.95
CA SER A 198 -8.31 6.85 -78.17
C SER A 198 -7.52 7.02 -76.87
N ILE A 199 -6.96 8.22 -76.74
CA ILE A 199 -6.42 8.79 -75.51
C ILE A 199 -7.59 8.89 -74.53
N ASP A 200 -7.68 7.95 -73.60
CA ASP A 200 -8.24 8.06 -72.24
C ASP A 200 -8.55 6.67 -71.69
N SER A 201 -7.48 5.93 -71.45
CA SER A 201 -7.51 4.97 -70.36
C SER A 201 -6.15 5.03 -69.70
N VAL A 202 -5.97 6.09 -68.90
CA VAL A 202 -5.25 5.91 -67.64
C VAL A 202 -5.79 4.60 -67.11
N PRO A 203 -4.98 3.53 -66.95
CA PRO A 203 -5.40 2.43 -66.11
C PRO A 203 -5.57 3.13 -64.78
N THR A 204 -6.81 3.52 -64.49
CA THR A 204 -7.19 3.84 -63.15
C THR A 204 -6.97 2.49 -62.53
N TYR A 205 -5.78 2.29 -61.95
CA TYR A 205 -5.58 1.45 -60.80
C TYR A 205 -6.53 2.04 -59.77
N ARG A 206 -7.81 1.77 -60.02
CA ARG A 206 -8.89 1.97 -59.11
C ARG A 206 -8.58 0.83 -58.18
N ASP A 207 -7.71 1.17 -57.24
CA ASP A 207 -7.43 0.43 -56.05
C ASP A 207 -8.79 0.30 -55.37
N ASN A 208 -9.57 -0.65 -55.87
CA ASN A 208 -10.70 -1.21 -55.19
C ASN A 208 -10.16 -2.10 -54.06
N GLY A 209 -8.87 -1.98 -53.66
CA GLY A 209 -8.48 -1.46 -52.36
C GLY A 209 -9.54 -1.74 -51.33
N ARG A 210 -9.77 -3.03 -51.08
CA ARG A 210 -10.69 -3.54 -50.08
C ARG A 210 -10.19 -3.01 -48.74
N PRO A 211 -10.78 -1.94 -48.18
CA PRO A 211 -10.29 -1.34 -46.94
C PRO A 211 -10.59 -2.27 -45.75
N ASP A 212 -11.52 -3.21 -45.95
CA ASP A 212 -12.08 -4.09 -44.93
C ASP A 212 -11.04 -5.01 -44.29
N HIS A 213 -10.03 -5.48 -45.00
CA HIS A 213 -9.06 -6.41 -44.43
C HIS A 213 -7.94 -5.73 -43.62
N ASP A 214 -7.56 -4.50 -43.95
CA ASP A 214 -6.51 -3.76 -43.24
C ASP A 214 -7.00 -3.20 -41.91
N GLU A 215 -8.25 -2.73 -41.89
CA GLU A 215 -8.91 -2.25 -40.68
C GLU A 215 -9.01 -3.36 -39.62
N ILE A 216 -9.30 -4.60 -40.03
CA ILE A 216 -9.42 -5.75 -39.13
C ILE A 216 -8.07 -6.11 -38.50
N PHE A 217 -6.98 -6.14 -39.28
CA PHE A 217 -5.65 -6.39 -38.74
C PHE A 217 -5.23 -5.30 -37.75
N PHE A 218 -5.45 -4.03 -38.11
CA PHE A 218 -5.15 -2.90 -37.23
C PHE A 218 -5.87 -3.02 -35.88
N ILE A 219 -7.15 -3.41 -35.87
CA ILE A 219 -7.91 -3.64 -34.63
C ILE A 219 -7.26 -4.75 -33.79
N PHE A 220 -6.86 -5.87 -34.38
CA PHE A 220 -6.21 -6.96 -33.63
C PHE A 220 -4.84 -6.57 -33.10
N PHE A 221 -4.06 -5.81 -33.88
CA PHE A 221 -2.76 -5.31 -33.46
C PHE A 221 -2.87 -4.27 -32.34
N ALA A 222 -3.83 -3.36 -32.43
CA ALA A 222 -4.13 -2.38 -31.38
C ALA A 222 -4.57 -3.09 -30.09
N TRP A 223 -5.47 -4.07 -30.19
CA TRP A 223 -5.92 -4.86 -29.04
C TRP A 223 -4.77 -5.66 -28.39
N LEU A 224 -3.89 -6.26 -29.20
CA LEU A 224 -2.67 -6.90 -28.70
C LEU A 224 -1.74 -5.94 -27.98
N THR A 225 -1.54 -4.76 -28.53
CA THR A 225 -0.68 -3.73 -27.94
C THR A 225 -1.24 -3.25 -26.60
N PHE A 226 -2.55 -3.03 -26.51
CA PHE A 226 -3.22 -2.73 -25.25
C PHE A 226 -3.04 -3.85 -24.21
N GLY A 227 -3.21 -5.11 -24.62
CA GLY A 227 -2.98 -6.26 -23.75
C GLY A 227 -1.55 -6.35 -23.23
N ARG A 228 -0.56 -6.00 -24.07
CA ARG A 228 0.87 -5.98 -23.70
C ARG A 228 1.21 -4.88 -22.71
N MET A 229 0.70 -3.67 -22.90
CA MET A 229 0.90 -2.55 -21.97
C MET A 229 0.41 -2.93 -20.56
N ALA A 230 -0.71 -3.66 -20.46
CA ALA A 230 -1.23 -4.12 -19.18
C ALA A 230 -0.45 -5.28 -18.51
N VAL A 231 0.57 -5.86 -19.15
CA VAL A 231 1.33 -7.01 -18.59
C VAL A 231 2.18 -6.59 -17.40
N ASN A 232 2.88 -5.45 -17.51
CA ASN A 232 3.79 -4.95 -16.50
C ASN A 232 3.57 -3.45 -16.25
N PRO A 233 2.73 -3.07 -15.27
CA PRO A 233 2.42 -1.66 -14.99
C PRO A 233 3.49 -0.88 -14.24
N PHE A 234 4.64 -1.49 -13.96
CA PHE A 234 5.74 -0.91 -13.18
C PHE A 234 7.03 -0.85 -14.00
N GLY A 235 6.91 -0.83 -15.33
CA GLY A 235 8.01 -0.62 -16.25
C GLY A 235 8.41 0.85 -16.36
N GLU A 236 8.91 1.19 -17.54
CA GLU A 236 9.37 2.53 -17.90
C GLU A 236 8.50 3.14 -19.01
N ASP A 237 7.36 2.52 -19.33
CA ASP A 237 6.47 3.04 -20.37
C ASP A 237 5.73 4.28 -19.84
N ASP A 238 5.43 5.25 -20.71
CA ASP A 238 4.74 6.50 -20.33
C ASP A 238 3.36 6.27 -19.69
N THR A 239 2.77 5.09 -19.89
CA THR A 239 1.45 4.69 -19.34
C THR A 239 1.55 3.94 -18.02
N ASP A 240 2.76 3.62 -17.56
CA ASP A 240 2.98 2.87 -16.33
C ASP A 240 2.72 3.72 -15.08
N ILE A 241 2.56 3.04 -13.95
CA ILE A 241 2.37 3.69 -12.66
C ILE A 241 3.69 4.37 -12.27
N ASP A 242 3.67 5.71 -12.20
CA ASP A 242 4.80 6.49 -11.72
C ASP A 242 5.02 6.27 -10.20
N LEU A 243 5.84 5.27 -9.90
CA LEU A 243 6.22 4.94 -8.53
C LEU A 243 7.19 5.95 -7.92
N GLU A 244 7.88 6.74 -8.74
CA GLU A 244 8.76 7.80 -8.25
C GLU A 244 7.93 8.95 -7.68
N LEU A 245 6.93 9.41 -8.42
CA LEU A 245 5.97 10.40 -7.94
C LEU A 245 5.23 9.91 -6.69
N LEU A 246 4.82 8.64 -6.68
CA LEU A 246 4.16 8.05 -5.52
C LEU A 246 5.08 7.97 -4.29
N LEU A 247 6.36 7.65 -4.50
CA LEU A 247 7.36 7.67 -3.44
C LEU A 247 7.53 9.06 -2.85
N ASP A 248 7.66 10.07 -3.71
CA ASP A 248 7.82 11.46 -3.26
C ASP A 248 6.59 11.91 -2.46
N SER A 249 5.38 11.55 -2.91
CA SER A 249 4.15 11.75 -2.11
C SER A 249 4.18 11.04 -0.76
N HIS A 250 4.76 9.83 -0.66
CA HIS A 250 4.90 9.13 0.61
C HIS A 250 5.93 9.75 1.55
N ILE A 251 7.00 10.35 1.01
CA ILE A 251 7.99 11.10 1.78
C ILE A 251 7.38 12.38 2.33
N ASP A 252 6.62 13.11 1.50
CA ASP A 252 5.88 14.31 1.92
C ASP A 252 4.84 13.99 2.98
N ASP A 253 4.08 12.90 2.79
CA ASP A 253 3.13 12.40 3.78
C ASP A 253 3.81 12.05 5.10
N TYR A 254 4.97 11.38 5.04
CA TYR A 254 5.77 11.05 6.22
C TYR A 254 6.14 12.31 7.02
N MET A 255 6.65 13.35 6.35
CA MET A 255 7.04 14.60 7.00
C MET A 255 5.83 15.34 7.57
N ARG A 256 4.75 15.42 6.80
CA ARG A 256 3.50 16.08 7.20
C ARG A 256 2.86 15.39 8.40
N LEU A 257 2.74 14.06 8.39
CA LEU A 257 2.12 13.29 9.46
C LEU A 257 2.99 13.26 10.72
N GLY A 258 4.31 13.28 10.58
CA GLY A 258 5.20 13.44 11.73
C GLY A 258 4.95 14.75 12.48
N ASN A 259 4.79 15.86 11.74
CA ASN A 259 4.46 17.16 12.32
C ASN A 259 3.03 17.20 12.89
N LEU A 260 2.09 16.42 12.33
CA LEU A 260 0.69 16.41 12.75
C LEU A 260 0.50 16.05 14.22
N TYR A 261 1.36 15.18 14.78
CA TYR A 261 1.26 14.80 16.18
C TYR A 261 1.50 15.98 17.14
N THR A 262 2.38 16.91 16.77
CA THR A 262 2.70 18.09 17.59
C THR A 262 1.77 19.28 17.36
N LEU A 263 0.97 19.23 16.29
CA LEU A 263 0.05 20.30 15.92
C LEU A 263 -1.21 20.24 16.80
N ASN A 264 -1.52 21.33 17.48
CA ASN A 264 -2.84 21.51 18.07
C ASN A 264 -3.75 22.26 17.09
N LEU A 265 -5.05 21.96 17.17
CA LEU A 265 -6.05 22.61 16.31
C LEU A 265 -6.07 24.14 16.53
N VAL A 266 -5.75 24.58 17.75
CA VAL A 266 -5.63 26.00 18.13
C VAL A 266 -4.46 26.69 17.42
N ASP A 267 -3.36 25.97 17.16
CA ASP A 267 -2.17 26.53 16.52
C ASP A 267 -2.40 26.79 15.02
N LEU A 268 -3.27 25.99 14.38
CA LEU A 268 -3.59 26.13 12.96
C LEU A 268 -4.74 27.09 12.68
N PHE A 269 -5.75 27.09 13.55
CA PHE A 269 -6.94 27.90 13.38
C PHE A 269 -7.19 28.70 14.66
N PRO A 270 -6.45 29.80 14.88
CA PRO A 270 -6.60 30.63 16.07
C PRO A 270 -7.99 31.26 16.16
N ASP A 271 -8.62 31.53 15.02
CA ASP A 271 -9.99 32.07 14.93
C ASP A 271 -11.08 30.98 14.97
N LEU A 272 -10.71 29.70 15.10
CA LEU A 272 -11.69 28.62 15.24
C LEU A 272 -12.41 28.81 16.56
N PRO A 273 -13.76 28.82 16.57
CA PRO A 273 -14.50 29.10 17.79
C PRO A 273 -14.56 27.84 18.66
N HIS A 274 -13.41 27.42 19.21
CA HIS A 274 -13.32 26.32 20.17
C HIS A 274 -14.25 26.52 21.36
N LYS A 275 -14.44 27.78 21.78
CA LYS A 275 -15.38 28.17 22.83
C LYS A 275 -16.86 28.06 22.41
N ARG A 276 -17.21 28.20 21.11
CA ARG A 276 -18.62 28.09 20.69
C ARG A 276 -19.17 26.67 20.70
N PHE A 277 -18.37 25.62 20.59
CA PHE A 277 -18.94 24.26 20.70
C PHE A 277 -19.38 23.94 22.14
N SER A 278 -18.63 24.41 23.15
CA SER A 278 -19.06 24.28 24.55
C SER A 278 -20.10 25.34 24.95
N GLU A 279 -19.98 26.57 24.46
CA GLU A 279 -20.93 27.66 24.75
C GLU A 279 -22.27 27.45 24.03
N ALA A 280 -22.30 26.97 22.78
CA ALA A 280 -23.55 26.62 22.09
C ALA A 280 -24.23 25.39 22.73
N ALA A 281 -23.46 24.42 23.23
CA ALA A 281 -24.02 23.31 24.00
C ALA A 281 -24.61 23.80 25.35
N SER A 282 -23.96 24.77 25.98
CA SER A 282 -24.41 25.36 27.25
C SER A 282 -25.63 26.27 27.07
N SER A 283 -25.74 27.01 25.95
CA SER A 283 -26.91 27.81 25.62
C SER A 283 -28.13 26.95 25.26
N LEU A 284 -27.93 25.80 24.61
CA LEU A 284 -28.98 24.81 24.34
C LEU A 284 -29.54 24.14 25.61
N THR A 285 -28.75 24.05 26.70
CA THR A 285 -29.23 23.55 27.99
C THR A 285 -30.00 24.59 28.79
N THR A 286 -29.60 25.86 28.76
CA THR A 286 -30.32 26.95 29.45
C THR A 286 -31.67 27.27 28.83
N ASP A 287 -31.82 27.15 27.51
CA ASP A 287 -33.09 27.39 26.83
C ASP A 287 -34.12 26.28 27.10
N ASN A 288 -33.66 25.05 27.38
CA ASN A 288 -34.51 23.92 27.74
C ASN A 288 -34.97 23.94 29.20
N GLU A 289 -34.20 24.53 30.12
CA GLU A 289 -34.65 24.77 31.50
C GLU A 289 -35.60 25.97 31.59
N ALA A 290 -35.41 27.01 30.78
CA ALA A 290 -36.30 28.17 30.71
C ALA A 290 -37.69 27.84 30.09
N SER A 291 -37.79 26.74 29.34
CA SER A 291 -39.04 26.33 28.66
C SER A 291 -39.92 25.39 29.48
N LYS A 292 -39.55 25.02 30.71
CA LYS A 292 -40.29 24.04 31.54
C LYS A 292 -41.16 24.64 32.65
N SER A 293 -41.44 25.95 32.61
CA SER A 293 -42.36 26.62 33.55
C SER A 293 -43.54 27.31 32.86
N LYS A 294 -44.49 26.52 32.32
CA LYS A 294 -45.89 26.94 32.21
C LYS A 294 -46.78 25.74 31.82
N ALA A 295 -47.40 25.13 32.82
CA ALA A 295 -48.62 24.37 32.59
C ALA A 295 -49.82 25.35 32.56
N PRO A 296 -50.80 25.15 31.67
CA PRO A 296 -52.16 25.59 31.93
C PRO A 296 -53.11 24.39 32.01
N ASP A 297 -53.98 24.45 33.02
CA ASP A 297 -55.01 23.47 33.39
C ASP A 297 -56.15 23.33 32.35
N GLY A 298 -56.46 22.06 31.98
CA GLY A 298 -57.77 21.47 31.61
C GLY A 298 -58.60 22.01 30.41
N PRO A 299 -59.65 21.30 29.90
CA PRO A 299 -60.29 20.09 30.44
C PRO A 299 -60.42 18.89 29.44
N VAL A 300 -60.99 17.81 29.98
CA VAL A 300 -61.13 16.42 29.50
C VAL A 300 -62.12 16.22 28.34
N GLY A 301 -61.78 15.34 27.39
CA GLY A 301 -62.72 14.67 26.45
C GLY A 301 -62.00 13.84 25.36
N PRO A 302 -62.53 12.67 24.91
CA PRO A 302 -61.72 11.47 24.66
C PRO A 302 -61.50 11.13 23.17
N VAL A 303 -60.58 10.20 22.86
CA VAL A 303 -60.85 8.94 22.08
C VAL A 303 -59.57 8.29 21.47
N LEU A 304 -59.47 6.97 21.74
CA LEU A 304 -58.82 5.83 21.05
C LEU A 304 -57.28 5.64 20.99
N HIS A 305 -56.82 4.59 21.70
CA HIS A 305 -55.62 3.79 21.41
C HIS A 305 -55.87 2.80 20.24
N PRO A 306 -54.85 2.33 19.48
CA PRO A 306 -54.20 1.06 19.89
C PRO A 306 -52.69 0.85 19.54
N LYS A 307 -52.02 0.15 20.46
CA LYS A 307 -51.01 -0.93 20.31
C LYS A 307 -49.53 -0.61 20.01
N SER A 308 -48.71 -0.82 21.05
CA SER A 308 -47.32 -1.28 20.99
C SER A 308 -47.23 -2.79 21.29
N PRO A 309 -46.29 -3.56 20.70
CA PRO A 309 -45.97 -4.88 21.21
C PRO A 309 -44.72 -4.89 22.11
N LEU A 310 -44.94 -5.61 23.21
CA LEU A 310 -44.13 -6.16 24.29
C LEU A 310 -42.80 -6.86 23.92
N SER A 311 -41.77 -6.71 24.77
CA SER A 311 -40.90 -7.82 25.27
C SER A 311 -40.01 -7.31 26.42
N LYS A 312 -40.41 -7.49 27.69
CA LYS A 312 -40.00 -8.55 28.65
C LYS A 312 -38.50 -8.59 29.02
N VAL A 313 -38.24 -8.14 30.26
CA VAL A 313 -37.14 -8.55 31.15
C VAL A 313 -37.37 -9.99 31.63
N VAL A 314 -36.31 -10.79 31.85
CA VAL A 314 -36.06 -11.63 33.06
C VAL A 314 -34.86 -12.61 32.88
N SER A 315 -33.94 -12.53 33.86
CA SER A 315 -33.03 -13.52 34.49
C SER A 315 -31.86 -14.21 33.77
N SER A 316 -30.69 -14.15 34.44
CA SER A 316 -29.49 -15.00 34.36
C SER A 316 -29.73 -16.49 34.67
N PRO A 317 -28.70 -17.33 34.47
CA PRO A 317 -28.03 -17.91 35.64
C PRO A 317 -26.48 -17.92 35.55
N GLU A 318 -25.85 -17.98 36.73
CA GLU A 318 -24.41 -18.18 36.97
C GLU A 318 -23.97 -19.63 36.71
N ILE A 319 -22.72 -19.84 36.28
CA ILE A 319 -21.80 -20.95 36.65
C ILE A 319 -20.37 -20.43 36.45
N GLY A 320 -19.53 -20.58 37.47
CA GLY A 320 -18.26 -19.88 37.60
C GLY A 320 -17.01 -20.60 37.06
N SER A 321 -15.91 -19.83 37.04
CA SER A 321 -14.54 -20.31 37.23
C SER A 321 -13.66 -19.10 37.55
N SER A 322 -13.32 -18.94 38.83
CA SER A 322 -12.37 -17.94 39.32
C SER A 322 -11.29 -18.69 40.07
N LYS A 323 -10.16 -18.97 39.41
CA LYS A 323 -8.94 -19.43 40.09
C LYS A 323 -7.62 -19.27 39.33
N ASP A 324 -7.61 -18.93 38.04
CA ASP A 324 -6.36 -18.83 37.26
C ASP A 324 -5.76 -17.41 37.13
N ASP A 325 -6.55 -16.35 37.28
CA ASP A 325 -6.07 -14.97 37.05
C ASP A 325 -5.15 -14.41 38.16
N ARG A 326 -5.18 -15.00 39.36
CA ARG A 326 -4.33 -14.53 40.47
C ARG A 326 -2.87 -14.97 40.33
N LYS A 327 -2.60 -16.15 39.75
CA LYS A 327 -1.22 -16.66 39.57
C LYS A 327 -0.44 -15.91 38.49
N LEU A 328 -1.12 -15.40 37.47
CA LEU A 328 -0.50 -14.63 36.38
C LEU A 328 -0.14 -13.21 36.84
N SER A 329 -0.89 -12.67 37.79
CA SER A 329 -0.64 -11.37 38.42
C SER A 329 0.56 -11.41 39.38
N GLU A 330 0.75 -12.51 40.12
CA GLU A 330 1.91 -12.69 41.02
C GLU A 330 3.24 -12.89 40.25
N LEU A 331 3.21 -13.56 39.08
CA LEU A 331 4.41 -13.75 38.27
C LEU A 331 4.88 -12.47 37.56
N LEU A 332 3.96 -11.56 37.21
CA LEU A 332 4.31 -10.28 36.57
C LEU A 332 4.84 -9.23 37.54
N LEU A 333 4.45 -9.29 38.82
CA LEU A 333 4.98 -8.40 39.85
C LEU A 333 6.42 -8.76 40.27
N HIS A 334 6.84 -10.01 40.06
CA HIS A 334 8.17 -10.45 40.48
C HIS A 334 9.31 -10.10 39.50
N VAL A 335 8.98 -9.60 38.31
CA VAL A 335 9.94 -9.17 37.27
C VAL A 335 10.22 -7.66 37.33
N CYS A 336 9.39 -6.88 38.03
CA CYS A 336 9.45 -5.42 38.02
C CYS A 336 10.21 -4.80 39.21
N ASP A 337 10.86 -5.61 40.06
CA ASP A 337 11.60 -5.09 41.21
C ASP A 337 13.03 -5.63 41.24
N LYS A 338 13.95 -4.84 40.66
CA LYS A 338 15.39 -4.79 40.98
C LYS A 338 16.07 -3.71 40.16
N ASP A 339 16.05 -2.48 40.68
CA ASP A 339 17.16 -1.55 40.52
C ASP A 339 17.56 -1.07 41.91
N THR A 340 18.79 -1.40 42.32
CA THR A 340 19.77 -0.53 43.00
C THR A 340 20.84 -1.42 43.65
N THR A 341 22.07 -1.42 43.13
CA THR A 341 23.28 -1.48 43.96
C THR A 341 24.46 -0.89 43.20
N VAL A 342 24.82 0.32 43.62
CA VAL A 342 26.11 0.97 43.40
C VAL A 342 27.18 0.17 44.14
N ILE A 343 28.26 -0.26 43.47
CA ILE A 343 29.57 -0.48 44.09
C ILE A 343 30.67 -0.09 43.08
N THR A 344 31.31 1.04 43.33
CA THR A 344 32.69 1.37 42.91
C THR A 344 33.67 0.77 43.90
N ILE A 345 34.69 0.01 43.46
CA ILE A 345 36.02 -0.05 44.10
C ILE A 345 37.10 -0.20 43.01
N ASP A 346 38.06 0.69 43.12
CA ASP A 346 39.29 0.87 42.34
C ASP A 346 40.41 -0.09 42.83
N GLY A 347 41.40 -0.38 41.99
CA GLY A 347 42.75 -0.75 42.46
C GLY A 347 43.30 -2.17 42.23
N ALA A 348 44.27 -2.22 41.30
CA ALA A 348 45.53 -2.99 41.32
C ALA A 348 45.53 -4.54 41.20
N ASN A 349 46.03 -5.05 40.06
CA ASN A 349 47.38 -5.62 40.04
C ASN A 349 47.93 -5.80 38.61
N GLN A 350 49.11 -5.23 38.38
CA GLN A 350 50.01 -5.54 37.25
C GLN A 350 50.49 -6.99 37.34
N THR A 351 50.70 -7.66 36.20
CA THR A 351 52.01 -8.23 35.76
C THR A 351 51.84 -9.31 34.68
N ASN A 352 52.78 -9.31 33.73
CA ASN A 352 53.16 -10.36 32.76
C ASN A 352 52.18 -10.61 31.59
N LEU A 353 52.55 -10.68 30.31
CA LEU A 353 53.79 -10.68 29.50
C LEU A 353 53.28 -10.43 28.06
N GLN A 354 53.60 -9.33 27.36
CA GLN A 354 54.73 -9.13 26.44
C GLN A 354 55.16 -10.37 25.62
N ASN A 355 55.24 -10.18 24.29
CA ASN A 355 55.57 -11.11 23.18
C ASN A 355 54.31 -11.79 22.59
N VAL A 356 53.87 -11.53 21.36
CA VAL A 356 54.61 -11.68 20.10
C VAL A 356 54.04 -10.73 19.03
N SER A 357 54.88 -9.83 18.52
CA SER A 357 54.79 -9.30 17.16
C SER A 357 55.94 -9.90 16.36
N ASP A 358 55.68 -10.18 15.08
CA ASP A 358 56.62 -10.51 14.01
C ASP A 358 57.28 -11.90 13.99
N SER A 359 56.72 -12.77 13.15
CA SER A 359 57.52 -13.58 12.22
C SER A 359 56.67 -14.14 11.06
N MET A 360 56.95 -13.63 9.86
CA MET A 360 57.03 -14.38 8.58
C MET A 360 55.88 -15.32 8.18
N LEU A 361 55.03 -14.86 7.24
CA LEU A 361 54.97 -15.30 5.83
C LEU A 361 53.79 -14.65 5.10
#